data_AF-A0A7T8FK36-F1
#
_entry.id   AF-A0A7T8FK36-F1
#
_cell.length_a   1.000
_cell.length_b   1.000
_cell.length_c   1.000
_cell.angle_alpha   90.00
_cell.angle_beta   90.00
_cell.angle_gamma   90.00
#
_symmetry.space_group_name_H-M   'P 1'
#
loop_
_entity.id
_entity.type
_entity.pdbx_description
1 polymer ?
#
loop_
_entity_poly.entity_id
_entity_poly.type
_entity_poly.pdbx_seq_one_letter_code
_entity_poly.pdbx_strand_id
1 'polypeptide(L)'
;MLYYTCITGGYDFIKAPLKINDDIDYICFSDQKIPASYPWKIINTSDLEISEGFDEKTINRAIKICPQKFGLLEQYELTIYIDGSIEIIDDLSLLIDFVAKQDDVIFMYDHFLRNCLYDEAEECLLIGYDWYWNIRKQVRNYRQKGFPVFIWPL
;
A
#
# COMPACT_ATOMS: atom_id res chain seq x y z
N MET A 1 -1.22 15.67 -8.09
CA MET A 1 -1.62 14.51 -7.25
C MET A 1 -0.90 13.27 -7.75
N LEU A 2 -0.77 12.22 -6.93
CA LEU A 2 -0.07 11.01 -7.34
C LEU A 2 -0.91 9.75 -7.13
N TYR A 3 -1.03 8.94 -8.17
CA TYR A 3 -1.37 7.52 -8.03
C TYR A 3 -0.10 6.70 -8.13
N TYR A 4 0.10 5.80 -7.18
CA TYR A 4 1.28 4.95 -7.18
C TYR A 4 0.98 3.52 -6.83
N THR A 5 1.80 2.63 -7.36
CA THR A 5 1.73 1.19 -7.09
C THR A 5 3.14 0.64 -6.97
N CYS A 6 3.25 -0.57 -6.42
CA CYS A 6 4.48 -1.32 -6.40
C CYS A 6 4.21 -2.75 -6.84
N ILE A 7 4.99 -3.26 -7.79
CA ILE A 7 4.96 -4.67 -8.21
C ILE A 7 6.37 -5.23 -8.13
N THR A 8 6.52 -6.36 -7.43
CA THR A 8 7.82 -6.98 -7.14
C THR A 8 7.73 -8.49 -7.29
N GLY A 9 8.84 -9.17 -7.60
CA GLY A 9 8.91 -10.63 -7.71
C GLY A 9 8.43 -11.20 -9.05
N GLY A 10 8.04 -10.35 -10.00
CA GLY A 10 7.71 -10.76 -11.37
C GLY A 10 6.41 -11.53 -11.56
N TYR A 11 5.53 -11.55 -10.56
CA TYR A 11 4.24 -12.21 -10.65
C TYR A 11 3.20 -11.36 -11.37
N ASP A 12 3.30 -10.03 -11.24
CA ASP A 12 2.30 -9.08 -11.72
C ASP A 12 2.82 -8.25 -12.89
N PHE A 13 1.89 -7.86 -13.76
CA PHE A 13 2.10 -6.84 -14.78
C PHE A 13 1.19 -5.67 -14.48
N ILE A 14 1.73 -4.45 -14.56
CA ILE A 14 0.92 -3.27 -14.35
C ILE A 14 -0.03 -3.05 -15.51
N LYS A 15 -1.31 -2.83 -15.18
CA LYS A 15 -2.33 -2.49 -16.16
C LYS A 15 -2.40 -0.99 -16.35
N ALA A 16 -2.58 -0.55 -17.60
CA ALA A 16 -2.90 0.84 -17.88
C ALA A 16 -4.32 1.16 -17.34
N PRO A 17 -4.55 2.33 -16.72
CA PRO A 17 -5.88 2.81 -16.41
C PRO A 17 -6.74 2.86 -17.68
N LEU A 18 -8.01 2.49 -17.59
CA LEU A 18 -8.95 2.62 -18.71
C LEU A 18 -9.31 4.08 -18.99
N LYS A 19 -9.21 4.93 -17.95
CA LYS A 19 -9.36 6.37 -18.05
C LYS A 19 -8.16 7.04 -17.40
N ILE A 20 -7.47 7.86 -18.17
CA ILE A 20 -6.26 8.58 -17.75
C ILE A 20 -6.66 10.02 -17.46
N ASN A 21 -6.17 10.55 -16.34
CA ASN A 21 -6.30 11.96 -15.99
C ASN A 21 -4.92 12.60 -16.08
N ASP A 22 -4.74 13.55 -17.00
CA ASP A 22 -3.46 14.21 -17.24
C ASP A 22 -3.01 15.13 -16.09
N ASP A 23 -3.91 15.47 -15.16
CA ASP A 23 -3.59 16.26 -13.95
C ASP A 23 -3.04 15.38 -12.81
N ILE A 24 -2.91 14.07 -13.03
CA ILE A 24 -2.45 13.09 -12.05
C ILE A 24 -1.16 12.45 -12.54
N ASP A 25 -0.15 12.40 -11.67
CA ASP A 25 1.06 11.64 -11.91
C ASP A 25 0.84 10.16 -11.57
N TYR A 26 1.46 9.28 -12.35
CA TYR A 26 1.34 7.83 -12.20
C TYR A 26 2.73 7.22 -12.04
N ILE A 27 3.02 6.66 -10.86
CA ILE A 27 4.31 6.02 -10.56
C ILE A 27 4.13 4.54 -10.28
N CYS A 28 4.90 3.70 -10.95
CA CYS A 28 5.01 2.28 -10.61
C CYS A 28 6.42 1.97 -10.15
N PHE A 29 6.53 1.48 -8.92
CA PHE A 29 7.77 0.93 -8.40
C PHE A 29 7.90 -0.53 -8.78
N SER A 30 9.03 -0.90 -9.37
CA SER A 30 9.29 -2.29 -9.76
C SER A 30 10.74 -2.71 -9.55
N ASP A 31 10.97 -3.94 -9.15
CA ASP A 31 12.31 -4.57 -9.18
C ASP A 31 12.71 -5.04 -10.58
N GLN A 32 11.78 -5.00 -11.54
CA GLN A 32 11.99 -5.43 -12.91
C GLN A 32 11.99 -4.27 -13.90
N LYS A 33 12.74 -4.47 -14.99
CA LYS A 33 12.65 -3.60 -16.17
C LYS A 33 11.46 -4.02 -17.01
N ILE A 34 10.29 -3.50 -16.66
CA ILE A 34 9.04 -3.72 -17.39
C ILE A 34 8.77 -2.60 -18.39
N PRO A 35 8.04 -2.88 -19.50
CA PRO A 35 7.54 -1.82 -20.37
C PRO A 35 6.66 -0.84 -19.58
N ALA A 36 6.96 0.44 -19.70
CA ALA A 36 6.13 1.51 -19.15
C ALA A 36 4.90 1.68 -20.07
N SER A 37 3.76 1.11 -19.68
CA SER A 37 2.49 1.45 -20.33
C SER A 37 2.07 2.84 -19.85
N TYR A 38 1.90 3.78 -20.79
CA TYR A 38 1.33 5.10 -20.48
C TYR A 38 0.02 4.93 -19.68
N PRO A 39 -0.16 5.65 -18.55
CA PRO A 39 0.60 6.81 -18.08
C PRO A 39 1.75 6.50 -17.09
N TRP A 40 2.00 5.23 -16.77
CA TRP A 40 2.92 4.86 -15.70
C TRP A 40 4.37 5.22 -15.98
N LYS A 41 4.98 5.99 -15.08
CA LYS A 41 6.43 6.15 -14.98
C LYS A 41 7.00 5.05 -14.07
N ILE A 42 7.91 4.24 -14.60
CA ILE A 42 8.55 3.17 -13.84
C ILE A 42 9.75 3.73 -13.06
N ILE A 43 9.80 3.45 -11.76
CA ILE A 43 10.97 3.68 -10.90
C ILE A 43 11.48 2.33 -10.45
N ASN A 44 12.78 2.05 -10.67
CA ASN A 44 13.33 0.78 -10.21
C ASN A 44 13.53 0.81 -8.69
N THR A 45 13.11 -0.23 -7.99
CA THR A 45 13.30 -0.34 -6.52
C THR A 45 14.78 -0.39 -6.14
N SER A 46 15.67 -0.82 -7.05
CA SER A 46 17.13 -0.74 -6.86
C SER A 46 17.65 0.68 -6.75
N ASP A 47 16.90 1.67 -7.25
CA ASP A 47 17.29 3.08 -7.23
C ASP A 47 16.83 3.78 -5.93
N LEU A 48 16.13 3.05 -5.05
CA LEU A 48 15.60 3.56 -3.79
C LEU A 48 16.52 3.20 -2.63
N GLU A 49 16.57 4.07 -1.63
CA GLU A 49 17.20 3.79 -0.34
C GLU A 49 16.31 2.83 0.49
N ILE A 50 16.41 1.53 0.19
CA ILE A 50 15.71 0.47 0.90
C ILE A 50 16.65 -0.18 1.91
N SER A 51 16.12 -0.55 3.08
CA SER A 51 16.89 -1.26 4.11
C SER A 51 17.38 -2.63 3.63
N GLU A 52 18.62 -2.96 3.96
CA GLU A 52 19.19 -4.28 3.66
C GLU A 52 18.35 -5.41 4.27
N GLY A 53 18.19 -6.50 3.51
CA GLY A 53 17.46 -7.69 3.96
C GLY A 53 15.94 -7.64 3.77
N PHE A 54 15.39 -6.61 3.15
CA PHE A 54 13.98 -6.58 2.78
C PHE A 54 13.73 -7.53 1.59
N ASP A 55 12.79 -8.46 1.76
CA ASP A 55 12.28 -9.24 0.64
C ASP A 55 11.32 -8.41 -0.23
N GLU A 56 10.99 -8.92 -1.40
CA GLU A 56 10.09 -8.29 -2.38
C GLU A 56 8.76 -7.83 -1.75
N LYS A 57 8.16 -8.69 -0.91
CA LYS A 57 6.91 -8.38 -0.21
C LYS A 57 7.07 -7.26 0.81
N THR A 58 8.21 -7.18 1.48
CA THR A 58 8.53 -6.14 2.44
C THR A 58 8.80 -4.82 1.74
N ILE A 59 9.46 -4.83 0.58
CA ILE A 59 9.66 -3.64 -0.27
C ILE A 59 8.30 -3.05 -0.68
N ASN A 60 7.41 -3.88 -1.22
CA ASN A 60 6.06 -3.46 -1.59
C ASN A 60 5.33 -2.78 -0.42
N ARG A 61 5.32 -3.45 0.74
CA ARG A 61 4.67 -2.91 1.95
C ARG A 61 5.32 -1.62 2.44
N ALA A 62 6.65 -1.52 2.39
CA ALA A 62 7.36 -0.32 2.79
C ALA A 62 6.95 0.88 1.93
N ILE A 63 6.92 0.71 0.61
CA ILE A 63 6.46 1.75 -0.34
C ILE A 63 4.99 2.11 -0.09
N LYS A 64 4.14 1.10 0.12
CA LYS A 64 2.71 1.29 0.41
C LYS A 64 2.46 2.11 1.67
N ILE A 65 3.11 1.77 2.79
CA ILE A 65 2.78 2.32 4.12
C ILE A 65 3.69 3.47 4.55
N CYS A 66 4.82 3.69 3.89
CA CYS A 66 5.77 4.77 4.20
C CYS A 66 6.13 5.61 2.97
N PRO A 67 5.16 6.17 2.23
CA PRO A 67 5.44 6.98 1.03
C PRO A 67 6.39 8.15 1.29
N GLN A 68 6.36 8.72 2.49
CA GLN A 68 7.26 9.81 2.92
C GLN A 68 8.74 9.42 2.89
N LYS A 69 9.08 8.14 3.11
CA LYS A 69 10.49 7.69 3.05
C LYS A 69 11.06 7.68 1.64
N PHE A 70 10.19 7.76 0.64
CA PHE A 70 10.54 7.74 -0.77
C PHE A 70 10.31 9.09 -1.44
N GLY A 71 10.20 10.17 -0.64
CA GLY A 71 10.04 11.55 -1.12
C GLY A 71 8.69 11.85 -1.77
N LEU A 72 7.71 10.93 -1.69
CA LEU A 72 6.43 11.11 -2.39
C LEU A 72 5.60 12.25 -1.77
N LEU A 73 5.59 12.37 -0.44
CA LEU A 73 4.83 13.43 0.22
C LEU A 73 5.49 14.82 0.14
N GLU A 74 6.73 14.91 -0.38
CA GLU A 74 7.41 16.19 -0.60
C GLU A 74 6.96 16.89 -1.88
N GLN A 75 6.48 16.10 -2.85
CA GLN A 75 6.09 16.57 -4.18
C GLN A 75 4.56 16.62 -4.36
N TYR A 76 3.82 15.87 -3.55
CA TYR A 76 2.38 15.68 -3.71
C TYR A 76 1.65 15.91 -2.40
N GLU A 77 0.59 16.72 -2.45
CA GLU A 77 -0.32 16.95 -1.32
C GLU A 77 -1.19 15.73 -1.02
N LEU A 78 -1.51 14.94 -2.06
CA LEU A 78 -2.31 13.73 -1.95
C LEU A 78 -1.70 12.62 -2.81
N THR A 79 -1.43 11.49 -2.16
CA THR A 79 -0.93 10.26 -2.79
C THR A 79 -1.90 9.11 -2.54
N ILE A 80 -2.25 8.36 -3.58
CA ILE A 80 -3.12 7.18 -3.48
C ILE A 80 -2.32 5.94 -3.88
N TYR A 81 -2.15 5.02 -2.94
CA TYR A 81 -1.61 3.70 -3.24
C TYR A 81 -2.70 2.82 -3.85
N ILE A 82 -2.42 2.25 -5.02
CA ILE A 82 -3.30 1.31 -5.71
C ILE A 82 -2.56 0.00 -5.82
N ASP A 83 -3.16 -1.10 -5.36
CA ASP A 83 -2.52 -2.41 -5.42
C ASP A 83 -2.26 -2.82 -6.88
N GLY A 84 -1.15 -3.49 -7.16
CA GLY A 84 -0.77 -3.88 -8.53
C GLY A 84 -1.79 -4.80 -9.21
N SER A 85 -2.61 -5.49 -8.41
CA SER A 85 -3.71 -6.32 -8.89
C SER A 85 -4.98 -5.54 -9.26
N ILE A 86 -5.09 -4.26 -8.87
CA ILE A 86 -6.27 -3.41 -9.09
C ILE A 86 -6.13 -2.64 -10.40
N GLU A 87 -7.20 -2.63 -11.19
CA GLU A 87 -7.31 -1.88 -12.44
C GLU A 87 -8.19 -0.64 -12.22
N ILE A 88 -7.68 0.53 -12.62
CA ILE A 88 -8.42 1.79 -12.56
C ILE A 88 -9.32 1.87 -13.78
N ILE A 89 -10.63 1.70 -13.58
CA ILE A 89 -11.61 1.67 -14.67
C ILE A 89 -12.22 3.03 -15.01
N ASP A 90 -12.16 3.99 -14.08
CA ASP A 90 -12.69 5.35 -14.25
C ASP A 90 -11.92 6.32 -13.34
N ASP A 91 -12.25 7.59 -13.46
CA ASP A 91 -11.78 8.68 -12.62
C ASP A 91 -12.15 8.46 -11.14
N LEU A 92 -11.23 8.83 -10.24
CA LEU A 92 -11.44 8.75 -8.78
C LEU A 92 -11.78 10.10 -8.15
N SER A 93 -12.15 11.13 -8.94
CA SER A 93 -12.40 12.48 -8.43
C SER A 93 -13.43 12.50 -7.31
N LEU A 94 -14.47 11.64 -7.35
CA LEU A 94 -15.44 11.55 -6.25
C LEU A 94 -14.82 11.08 -4.93
N LEU A 95 -13.90 10.10 -4.99
CA LEU A 95 -13.16 9.63 -3.80
C LEU A 95 -12.23 10.73 -3.30
N ILE A 96 -11.55 11.40 -4.21
CA ILE A 96 -10.62 12.51 -3.91
C ILE A 96 -11.36 13.66 -3.25
N ASP A 97 -12.48 14.09 -3.81
CA ASP A 97 -13.33 15.15 -3.29
C ASP A 97 -13.92 14.82 -1.92
N PHE A 98 -14.19 13.53 -1.66
CA PHE A 98 -14.64 13.06 -0.36
C PHE A 98 -13.50 13.18 0.68
N VAL A 99 -12.32 12.69 0.33
CA VAL A 99 -11.11 12.71 1.18
C VAL A 99 -10.66 14.14 1.48
N ALA A 100 -10.64 15.01 0.47
CA ALA A 100 -10.19 16.41 0.60
C ALA A 100 -11.06 17.26 1.55
N LYS A 101 -12.25 16.77 1.94
CA LYS A 101 -13.16 17.42 2.88
C LYS A 101 -13.04 16.91 4.31
N GLN A 102 -12.17 15.94 4.56
CA GLN A 102 -11.92 15.37 5.88
C GLN A 102 -10.64 15.96 6.49
N ASP A 103 -10.54 15.94 7.81
CA ASP A 103 -9.36 16.45 8.54
C ASP A 103 -8.29 15.36 8.78
N ASP A 104 -8.58 14.10 8.45
CA ASP A 104 -7.66 12.99 8.63
C ASP A 104 -6.49 12.99 7.62
N VAL A 105 -5.36 12.39 8.02
CA VAL A 105 -4.13 12.36 7.20
C VAL A 105 -3.99 11.04 6.42
N ILE A 106 -4.66 9.97 6.87
CA ILE A 106 -4.58 8.64 6.26
C ILE A 106 -5.99 8.08 6.11
N PHE A 107 -6.30 7.65 4.90
CA PHE A 107 -7.59 7.02 4.56
C PHE A 107 -7.33 5.59 4.09
N MET A 108 -8.08 4.65 4.64
CA MET A 108 -8.01 3.23 4.29
C MET A 108 -9.40 2.66 4.27
N TYR A 109 -9.62 1.63 3.45
CA TYR A 109 -10.87 0.88 3.50
C TYR A 109 -10.94 0.01 4.74
N ASP A 110 -12.15 -0.10 5.28
CA ASP A 110 -12.46 -1.03 6.35
C ASP A 110 -12.21 -2.46 5.88
N HIS A 111 -11.59 -3.25 6.74
CA HIS A 111 -11.44 -4.66 6.46
C HIS A 111 -12.80 -5.35 6.55
N PHE A 112 -13.26 -5.89 5.41
CA PHE A 112 -14.62 -6.39 5.20
C PHE A 112 -15.09 -7.51 6.16
N LEU A 113 -14.17 -8.24 6.82
CA LEU A 113 -14.51 -9.32 7.76
C LEU A 113 -14.13 -9.04 9.21
N ARG A 114 -13.20 -8.12 9.47
CA ARG A 114 -12.48 -8.08 10.74
C ARG A 114 -12.18 -6.64 11.11
N ASN A 115 -12.49 -6.28 12.35
CA ASN A 115 -12.22 -4.96 12.92
C ASN A 115 -11.25 -5.04 14.10
N CYS A 116 -10.63 -6.20 14.30
CA CYS A 116 -9.76 -6.51 15.43
C CYS A 116 -8.44 -7.07 14.92
N LEU A 117 -7.34 -6.40 15.28
CA LEU A 117 -5.98 -6.82 14.95
C LEU A 117 -5.65 -8.21 15.50
N TYR A 118 -6.21 -8.57 16.66
CA TYR A 118 -5.94 -9.86 17.30
C TYR A 118 -6.68 -10.99 16.59
N ASP A 119 -7.90 -10.74 16.11
CA ASP A 119 -8.66 -11.72 15.36
C ASP A 119 -8.04 -11.94 13.96
N GLU A 120 -7.54 -10.87 13.32
CA GLU A 120 -6.72 -10.98 12.11
C GLU A 120 -5.49 -11.86 12.32
N ALA A 121 -4.83 -11.75 13.48
CA ALA A 121 -3.67 -12.56 13.78
C ALA A 121 -4.01 -14.04 13.98
N GLU A 122 -5.15 -14.37 14.58
CA GLU A 122 -5.62 -15.76 14.66
C GLU A 122 -5.98 -16.31 13.28
N GLU A 123 -6.58 -15.51 12.40
CA GLU A 123 -6.86 -15.92 11.02
C GLU A 123 -5.55 -16.17 10.24
N CYS A 124 -4.56 -15.30 10.37
CA CYS A 124 -3.24 -15.49 9.77
C CYS A 124 -2.58 -16.81 10.21
N LEU A 125 -2.78 -17.20 11.49
CA LEU A 125 -2.30 -18.48 12.03
C LEU A 125 -3.07 -19.66 11.44
N LEU A 126 -4.39 -19.54 11.31
CA LEU A 126 -5.26 -20.58 10.76
C LEU A 126 -4.93 -20.88 9.29
N ILE A 127 -4.73 -19.83 8.49
CA ILE A 127 -4.39 -19.94 7.06
C ILE A 127 -2.93 -20.37 6.86
N GLY A 128 -2.05 -20.03 7.81
CA GLY A 128 -0.62 -20.33 7.73
C GLY A 128 0.19 -19.31 6.93
N TYR A 129 -0.15 -18.02 7.05
CA TYR A 129 0.56 -16.95 6.34
C TYR A 129 1.98 -16.68 6.87
N ASP A 130 2.28 -17.08 8.11
CA ASP A 130 3.61 -17.03 8.70
C ASP A 130 3.73 -18.06 9.83
N TRP A 131 4.94 -18.25 10.35
CA TRP A 131 5.22 -19.15 11.46
C TRP A 131 4.53 -18.69 12.74
N TYR A 132 4.00 -19.66 13.50
CA TYR A 132 3.31 -19.44 14.76
C TYR A 132 4.08 -18.50 15.72
N TRP A 133 5.39 -18.73 15.88
CA TRP A 133 6.21 -17.93 16.79
C TRP A 133 6.41 -16.48 16.32
N ASN A 134 6.44 -16.23 15.00
CA ASN A 134 6.57 -14.88 14.44
C ASN A 134 5.31 -14.06 14.76
N ILE A 135 4.14 -14.61 14.43
CA ILE A 135 2.86 -13.94 14.68
C ILE A 135 2.64 -13.72 16.18
N ARG A 136 2.86 -14.74 17.02
CA ARG A 136 2.68 -14.60 18.48
C ARG A 136 3.63 -13.59 19.10
N LYS A 137 4.89 -13.52 18.64
CA LYS A 137 5.86 -12.50 19.08
C LYS A 137 5.38 -11.10 18.70
N GLN A 138 4.90 -10.91 17.47
CA GLN A 138 4.39 -9.63 16.99
C GLN A 138 3.13 -9.19 17.75
N VAL A 139 2.15 -10.08 17.93
CA VAL A 139 0.93 -9.82 18.71
C VAL A 139 1.26 -9.44 20.16
N ARG A 140 2.22 -10.13 20.79
CA ARG A 140 2.66 -9.80 22.15
C ARG A 140 3.22 -8.38 22.22
N ASN A 141 4.05 -8.00 21.25
CA ASN A 141 4.60 -6.64 21.16
C ASN A 141 3.48 -5.60 20.98
N TYR A 142 2.49 -5.86 20.13
CA TYR A 142 1.35 -4.96 19.95
C TYR A 142 0.54 -4.78 21.24
N ARG A 143 0.28 -5.86 21.99
CA ARG A 143 -0.37 -5.78 23.31
C ARG A 143 0.44 -4.94 24.30
N GLN A 144 1.76 -5.15 24.36
CA GLN A 144 2.64 -4.38 25.25
C GLN A 144 2.67 -2.89 24.90
N LYS A 145 2.51 -2.54 23.61
CA LYS A 145 2.41 -1.17 23.12
C LYS A 145 1.00 -0.56 23.24
N GLY A 146 0.02 -1.29 23.75
CA GLY A 146 -1.34 -0.79 23.94
C GLY A 146 -2.14 -0.62 22.65
N PHE A 147 -1.86 -1.42 21.61
CA PHE A 147 -2.69 -1.41 20.39
C PHE A 147 -4.15 -1.77 20.74
N PRO A 148 -5.13 -1.16 20.07
CA PRO A 148 -6.53 -1.36 20.41
C PRO A 148 -7.03 -2.74 20.00
N VAL A 149 -8.04 -3.24 20.72
CA VAL A 149 -8.74 -4.49 20.36
C VAL A 149 -9.67 -4.25 19.18
N PHE A 150 -10.35 -3.10 19.14
CA PHE A 150 -11.21 -2.71 18.02
C PHE A 150 -10.64 -1.47 17.35
N ILE A 151 -10.59 -1.51 16.02
CA ILE A 151 -10.07 -0.42 15.19
C ILE A 151 -11.06 0.75 15.14
N TRP A 152 -12.35 0.49 15.41
CA TRP A 152 -13.42 1.50 15.42
C TRP A 152 -13.88 1.82 16.84
N PRO A 153 -14.11 3.10 17.19
CA PRO A 153 -14.95 3.42 18.34
C PRO A 153 -16.38 2.94 18.06
N LEU A 154 -16.97 2.26 19.06
CA LEU A 154 -18.42 1.97 19.09
C LEU A 154 -19.23 3.26 19.14
#